data_AF-A0A7R9RJ87-F1
#
_entry.id   AF-A0A7R9RJ87-F1
#
_cell.length_a   1.000
_cell.length_b   1.000
_cell.length_c   1.000
_cell.angle_alpha   90.00
_cell.angle_beta   90.00
_cell.angle_gamma   90.00
#
_symmetry.space_group_name_H-M   'P 1'
#
loop_
_entity.id
_entity.type
_entity.pdbx_description
1 polymer ?
#
loop_
_entity_poly.entity_id
_entity_poly.type
_entity_poly.pdbx_seq_one_letter_code
_entity_poly.pdbx_strand_id
1 'polypeptide(L)'
;FVMLSQNKGRDLSRHYQTNHENFSRDFSPNFALRTNKEARLQGQQTVMAYFNKQAELAAEASFVVSWNVARAKRPYSDGEFLRKTIGDVVTILNPGNVKLQL
;
A
#
# COMPACT_ATOMS: atom_id res chain seq x y z
N PHE A 1 -18.07 -17.09 -54.11
CA PHE A 1 -18.61 -16.99 -52.73
C PHE A 1 -17.55 -16.88 -51.64
N VAL A 2 -16.46 -17.65 -51.69
CA VAL A 2 -15.38 -17.65 -50.65
C VAL A 2 -14.60 -16.32 -50.55
N MET A 3 -14.38 -15.61 -51.65
CA MET A 3 -13.57 -14.38 -51.67
C MET A 3 -14.24 -13.17 -50.97
N LEU A 4 -15.57 -13.09 -51.02
CA LEU A 4 -16.36 -12.00 -50.41
C LEU A 4 -16.44 -12.11 -48.88
N SER A 5 -16.43 -13.33 -48.32
CA SER A 5 -16.44 -13.53 -46.87
C SER A 5 -15.07 -13.19 -46.25
N GLN A 6 -13.98 -13.47 -46.96
CA GLN A 6 -12.62 -13.14 -46.52
C GLN A 6 -12.39 -11.62 -46.46
N ASN A 7 -12.94 -10.84 -47.40
CA ASN A 7 -12.86 -9.38 -47.37
C ASN A 7 -13.60 -8.78 -46.17
N LYS A 8 -14.80 -9.26 -45.86
CA LYS A 8 -15.55 -8.81 -44.68
C LYS A 8 -14.78 -9.04 -43.37
N GLY A 9 -14.12 -10.19 -43.23
CA GLY A 9 -13.29 -10.47 -42.05
C GLY A 9 -12.09 -9.53 -41.92
N ARG A 10 -11.43 -9.20 -43.03
CA ARG A 10 -10.30 -8.25 -43.06
C ARG A 10 -10.73 -6.82 -42.75
N ASP A 11 -11.86 -6.38 -43.30
CA ASP A 11 -12.38 -5.03 -43.06
C ASP A 11 -12.79 -4.82 -41.60
N LEU A 12 -13.43 -5.82 -40.98
CA LEU A 12 -13.75 -5.79 -39.56
C LEU A 12 -12.47 -5.77 -38.71
N SER A 13 -11.50 -6.63 -38.99
CA SER A 13 -10.23 -6.65 -38.23
C SER A 13 -9.50 -5.32 -38.30
N ARG A 14 -9.44 -4.70 -39.50
CA ARG A 14 -8.83 -3.39 -39.69
C ARG A 14 -9.61 -2.30 -38.96
N HIS A 15 -10.94 -2.32 -39.04
CA HIS A 15 -11.78 -1.37 -38.30
C HIS A 15 -11.50 -1.41 -36.79
N TYR A 16 -11.40 -2.60 -36.20
CA TYR A 16 -11.08 -2.77 -34.78
C TYR A 16 -9.66 -2.32 -34.44
N GLN A 17 -8.69 -2.48 -35.34
CA GLN A 17 -7.31 -2.05 -35.12
C GLN A 17 -7.09 -0.55 -35.29
N THR A 18 -7.83 0.12 -36.18
CA THR A 18 -7.64 1.55 -36.46
C THR A 18 -8.55 2.46 -35.66
N ASN A 19 -9.78 2.02 -35.33
CA ASN A 19 -10.78 2.86 -34.66
C ASN A 19 -10.93 2.58 -33.16
N HIS A 20 -10.29 1.51 -32.65
CA HIS A 20 -10.34 1.17 -31.23
C HIS A 20 -8.92 0.98 -30.68
N GLU A 21 -8.32 2.07 -30.21
CA GLU A 21 -6.93 2.11 -29.73
C GLU A 21 -6.62 1.07 -28.64
N ASN A 22 -7.60 0.78 -27.77
CA ASN A 22 -7.44 -0.15 -26.66
C ASN A 22 -7.92 -1.58 -26.97
N PHE A 23 -8.40 -1.87 -28.19
CA PHE A 23 -9.00 -3.17 -28.51
C PHE A 23 -8.06 -4.35 -28.22
N SER A 24 -6.79 -4.23 -28.64
CA SER A 24 -5.76 -5.24 -28.38
C SER A 24 -5.47 -5.43 -26.89
N ARG A 25 -5.55 -4.35 -26.11
CA ARG A 25 -5.29 -4.38 -24.66
C ARG A 25 -6.46 -5.00 -23.89
N ASP A 26 -7.69 -4.64 -24.25
CA ASP A 26 -8.91 -4.92 -23.48
C ASP A 26 -9.60 -6.23 -23.93
N PHE A 27 -9.34 -6.68 -25.16
CA PHE A 27 -9.85 -7.95 -25.70
C PHE A 27 -8.71 -8.95 -26.03
N SER A 28 -7.56 -8.77 -25.40
CA SER A 28 -6.49 -9.77 -25.42
C SER A 28 -7.01 -11.11 -24.87
N PRO A 29 -6.55 -12.27 -25.40
CA PRO A 29 -6.90 -13.59 -24.86
C PRO A 29 -6.66 -13.73 -23.34
N ASN A 30 -5.74 -12.93 -22.78
CA ASN A 30 -5.37 -12.97 -21.37
C ASN A 30 -5.89 -11.77 -20.56
N PHE A 31 -6.82 -10.97 -21.09
CA PHE A 31 -7.31 -9.76 -20.41
C PHE A 31 -7.80 -10.05 -18.99
N ALA A 32 -8.70 -11.02 -18.84
CA ALA A 32 -9.26 -11.40 -17.54
C ALA A 32 -8.19 -11.92 -16.56
N LEU A 33 -7.19 -12.65 -17.06
CA LEU A 33 -6.06 -13.11 -16.24
C LEU A 33 -5.20 -11.94 -15.77
N ARG A 34 -4.96 -10.95 -16.64
CA ARG A 34 -4.18 -9.76 -16.32
C ARG A 34 -4.89 -8.91 -15.27
N THR A 35 -6.16 -8.59 -15.46
CA THR A 35 -6.93 -7.76 -14.52
C THR A 35 -7.07 -8.41 -13.14
N ASN A 36 -7.33 -9.72 -13.08
CA ASN A 36 -7.35 -10.45 -11.81
C ASN A 36 -5.98 -10.46 -11.11
N LYS A 37 -4.90 -10.65 -11.88
CA LYS A 37 -3.54 -10.60 -11.32
C LYS A 37 -3.21 -9.21 -10.78
N GLU A 38 -3.56 -8.15 -11.50
CA GLU A 38 -3.36 -6.76 -11.09
C GLU A 38 -4.15 -6.45 -9.81
N ALA A 39 -5.44 -6.78 -9.76
CA ALA A 39 -6.27 -6.58 -8.56
C ALA A 39 -5.70 -7.34 -7.34
N ARG A 40 -5.24 -8.58 -7.53
CA ARG A 40 -4.59 -9.36 -6.48
C ARG A 40 -3.29 -8.72 -6.00
N LEU A 41 -2.45 -8.27 -6.93
CA LEU A 41 -1.17 -7.63 -6.59
C LEU A 41 -1.40 -6.31 -5.85
N GLN A 42 -2.37 -5.50 -6.28
CA GLN A 42 -2.77 -4.28 -5.59
C GLN A 42 -3.23 -4.59 -4.17
N GLY A 43 -4.10 -5.58 -3.98
CA GLY A 43 -4.54 -6.02 -2.65
C GLY A 43 -3.38 -6.45 -1.76
N GLN A 44 -2.44 -7.25 -2.30
CA GLN A 44 -1.23 -7.66 -1.57
C GLN A 44 -0.36 -6.45 -1.19
N GLN A 45 -0.18 -5.50 -2.11
CA GLN A 45 0.62 -4.31 -1.88
C GLN A 45 0.00 -3.39 -0.83
N THR A 46 -1.33 -3.24 -0.80
CA THR A 46 -2.05 -2.49 0.23
C THR A 46 -1.82 -3.09 1.62
N VAL A 47 -1.93 -4.41 1.74
CA VAL A 47 -1.70 -5.11 3.02
C VAL A 47 -0.24 -4.95 3.48
N MET A 48 0.73 -5.13 2.58
CA MET A 48 2.14 -4.95 2.90
C MET A 48 2.48 -3.51 3.29
N ALA A 49 1.91 -2.52 2.58
CA ALA A 49 2.10 -1.11 2.92
C ALA A 49 1.56 -0.78 4.31
N TYR A 50 0.42 -1.36 4.70
CA TYR A 50 -0.12 -1.21 6.05
C TYR A 50 0.86 -1.75 7.11
N PHE A 51 1.34 -2.99 6.95
CA PHE A 51 2.26 -3.59 7.92
C PHE A 51 3.62 -2.88 7.97
N ASN A 52 4.16 -2.46 6.83
CA ASN A 52 5.40 -1.68 6.78
C ASN A 52 5.25 -0.37 7.55
N LYS A 53 4.13 0.34 7.36
CA LYS A 53 3.85 1.57 8.12
C LYS A 53 3.76 1.29 9.63
N GLN A 54 3.12 0.20 10.05
CA GLN A 54 3.08 -0.18 11.47
C GLN A 54 4.48 -0.49 12.02
N ALA A 55 5.32 -1.18 11.24
CA ALA A 55 6.69 -1.52 11.62
C ALA A 55 7.57 -0.26 11.74
N GLU A 56 7.44 0.69 10.81
CA GLU A 56 8.13 1.99 10.86
C GLU A 56 7.76 2.77 12.12
N LEU A 57 6.46 2.89 12.41
CA LEU A 57 5.98 3.57 13.63
C LEU A 57 6.48 2.89 14.91
N ALA A 58 6.49 1.55 14.94
CA ALA A 58 7.00 0.80 16.08
C ALA A 58 8.52 0.98 16.27
N ALA A 59 9.29 1.02 15.19
CA ALA A 59 10.72 1.28 15.22
C ALA A 59 11.03 2.70 15.71
N GLU A 60 10.30 3.70 15.22
CA GLU A 60 10.42 5.09 15.66
C GLU A 60 10.09 5.25 17.15
N ALA A 61 8.97 4.68 17.60
CA ALA A 61 8.60 4.70 19.01
C ALA A 61 9.65 4.01 19.91
N SER A 62 10.16 2.86 19.48
CA SER A 62 11.21 2.13 20.22
C SER A 62 12.52 2.92 20.30
N PHE A 63 12.87 3.63 19.22
CA PHE A 63 14.01 4.53 19.20
C PHE A 63 13.83 5.67 20.21
N VAL A 64 12.66 6.32 20.25
CA VAL A 64 12.38 7.41 21.20
C VAL A 64 12.51 6.95 22.64
N VAL A 65 11.95 5.78 23.00
CA VAL A 65 12.13 5.21 24.34
C VAL A 65 13.61 5.02 24.67
N SER A 66 14.34 4.36 23.76
CA SER A 66 15.76 4.05 23.95
C SER A 66 16.60 5.32 24.09
N TRP A 67 16.33 6.32 23.26
CA TRP A 67 16.98 7.63 23.28
C TRP A 67 16.72 8.38 24.59
N ASN A 68 15.45 8.44 25.02
CA ASN A 68 15.06 9.09 26.27
C ASN A 68 15.74 8.42 27.46
N VAL A 69 15.75 7.09 27.52
CA VAL A 69 16.41 6.31 28.59
C VAL A 69 17.92 6.55 28.60
N ALA A 70 18.58 6.44 27.44
CA ALA A 70 20.02 6.62 27.33
C ALA A 70 20.48 8.03 27.75
N ARG A 71 19.70 9.06 27.38
CA ARG A 71 20.01 10.46 27.69
C ARG A 71 19.68 10.84 29.14
N ALA A 72 18.61 10.29 29.71
CA ALA A 72 18.09 10.75 30.99
C ALA A 72 19.05 10.45 32.15
N LYS A 73 19.86 9.39 32.09
CA LYS A 73 20.67 8.89 33.23
C LYS A 73 19.83 8.75 34.51
N ARG A 74 18.52 8.52 34.36
CA ARG A 74 17.52 8.41 35.43
C ARG A 74 17.29 6.94 35.73
N PRO A 75 17.12 6.55 37.01
CA PRO A 75 16.73 5.18 37.34
C PRO A 75 15.30 4.92 36.84
N TYR A 76 15.02 3.69 36.39
CA TYR A 76 13.69 3.25 35.95
C TYR A 76 12.60 3.33 37.04
N SER A 77 12.97 3.64 38.28
CA SER A 77 12.04 3.91 39.39
C SER A 77 11.44 5.32 39.34
N ASP A 78 11.95 6.23 38.49
CA ASP A 78 11.37 7.56 38.30
C ASP A 78 10.10 7.45 37.44
N GLY A 79 8.96 7.34 38.14
CA GLY A 79 7.65 7.16 37.51
C GLY A 79 7.20 8.35 36.66
N GLU A 80 7.65 9.58 36.97
CA GLU A 80 7.31 10.75 36.15
C GLU A 80 8.07 10.71 34.82
N PHE A 81 9.34 10.31 34.85
CA PHE A 81 10.15 10.11 33.66
C PHE A 81 9.56 9.03 32.74
N LEU A 82 9.18 7.88 33.30
CA LEU A 82 8.53 6.82 32.53
C LEU A 82 7.19 7.28 31.95
N ARG A 83 6.39 8.01 32.73
CA ARG A 83 5.10 8.52 32.25
C ARG A 83 5.25 9.40 31.01
N LYS A 84 6.19 10.36 31.05
CA LYS A 84 6.47 11.25 29.90
C LYS A 84 6.98 10.47 28.69
N THR A 85 7.90 9.53 28.90
CA THR A 85 8.45 8.70 27.83
C THR A 85 7.36 7.85 27.15
N ILE A 86 6.41 7.33 27.93
CA ILE A 86 5.25 6.60 27.40
C ILE A 86 4.30 7.56 26.66
N GLY A 87 4.09 8.78 27.17
CA GLY A 87 3.33 9.82 26.49
C GLY A 87 3.90 10.12 25.09
N ASP A 88 5.21 10.30 24.98
CA ASP A 88 5.91 10.51 23.70
C ASP A 88 5.64 9.35 22.72
N VAL A 89 5.74 8.10 23.19
CA VAL A 89 5.43 6.91 22.36
C VAL A 89 4.00 6.91 21.86
N VAL A 90 3.03 7.28 22.71
CA VAL A 90 1.62 7.33 22.34
C VAL A 90 1.37 8.37 21.25
N THR A 91 2.07 9.51 21.26
CA THR A 91 1.93 10.51 20.18
C THR A 91 2.34 9.96 18.81
N ILE A 92 3.30 9.04 18.77
CA ILE A 92 3.79 8.41 17.54
C ILE A 92 2.85 7.31 17.08
N LEU A 93 2.49 6.39 17.98
CA LEU A 93 1.68 5.22 17.63
C LEU A 93 0.20 5.56 17.43
N ASN A 94 -0.33 6.55 18.16
CA ASN A 94 -1.74 6.93 18.12
C ASN A 94 -1.94 8.43 18.38
N PRO A 95 -1.62 9.30 17.40
CA PRO A 95 -1.68 10.75 17.57
C PRO A 95 -3.09 11.28 17.88
N GLY A 96 -4.15 10.53 17.53
CA GLY A 96 -5.54 10.92 17.80
C GLY A 96 -6.00 10.66 19.24
N ASN A 97 -5.22 9.94 20.04
CA ASN A 97 -5.64 9.56 21.39
C ASN A 97 -5.06 10.49 22.46
N VAL A 98 -5.62 11.71 22.51
CA VAL A 98 -5.22 12.78 23.43
C VAL A 98 -5.33 12.36 24.91
N LYS A 99 -6.22 11.42 25.23
CA LYS A 99 -6.41 10.92 26.61
C LYS A 99 -5.21 10.13 27.14
N LEU A 100 -4.41 9.54 26.24
CA LEU A 100 -3.25 8.73 26.57
C LEU A 100 -1.92 9.48 26.40
N GLN A 101 -1.96 10.72 25.88
CA GLN A 101 -0.84 11.64 25.79
C GLN A 101 -0.73 12.36 27.15
N LEU A 102 0.01 11.76 28.08
CA LEU A 102 0.09 12.14 29.52
C LEU A 102 1.29 13.02 29.88
#